data_AF-A0A821GIF4-F1
#
_entry.id   AF-A0A821GIF4-F1
#
_cell.length_a   1.000
_cell.length_b   1.000
_cell.length_c   1.000
_cell.angle_alpha   90.00
_cell.angle_beta   90.00
_cell.angle_gamma   90.00
#
_symmetry.space_group_name_H-M   'P 1'
#
loop_
_entity.id
_entity.type
_entity.pdbx_description
1 polymer ?
#
loop_
_entity_poly.entity_id
_entity_poly.type
_entity_poly.pdbx_seq_one_letter_code
_entity_poly.pdbx_strand_id
1 'polypeptide(L)' 'MLEKCKNPRKKVLVLGRAGIGKSTFCRYVAYRWATGEIWPQYDLVVVIPLRSLTKDHYPCGTTYAPIDL' A
#
# COMPACT_ATOMS: atom_id res chain seq x y z
N MET A 1 18.87 5.53 -1.96
CA MET A 1 18.60 4.92 -3.29
C MET A 1 17.93 3.59 -3.01
N LEU A 2 16.71 3.36 -3.47
CA LEU A 2 15.97 2.12 -3.14
C LEU A 2 16.58 0.94 -3.91
N GLU A 3 17.00 -0.10 -3.19
CA GLU A 3 17.54 -1.33 -3.77
C GLU A 3 16.46 -2.07 -4.59
N LYS A 4 16.87 -2.67 -5.71
CA LYS A 4 15.95 -3.37 -6.62
C LYS A 4 15.52 -4.70 -5.97
N CYS A 5 14.22 -4.92 -5.74
CA CYS A 5 13.73 -6.18 -5.18
C CYS A 5 14.15 -7.39 -6.03
N LYS A 6 14.89 -8.34 -5.43
CA LYS A 6 15.43 -9.55 -6.09
C LYS A 6 14.35 -10.58 -6.49
N ASN A 7 13.12 -10.48 -5.98
CA ASN A 7 12.07 -11.49 -6.16
C ASN A 7 11.08 -11.10 -7.30
N PRO A 8 10.83 -11.98 -8.29
CA PRO A 8 9.98 -11.65 -9.45
C PRO A 8 8.47 -11.54 -9.13
N ARG A 9 8.00 -12.11 -8.01
CA ARG A 9 6.59 -11.99 -7.60
C ARG A 9 6.33 -10.62 -6.98
N LYS A 10 6.03 -9.65 -7.83
CA LYS A 10 5.77 -8.23 -7.45
C LYS A 10 4.33 -7.94 -7.03
N LYS A 11 3.40 -8.89 -7.20
CA LYS A 11 1.96 -8.66 -7.00
C LYS A 11 1.34 -9.79 -6.20
N VAL A 12 0.53 -9.42 -5.21
CA VAL A 12 -0.27 -10.33 -4.39
C VAL A 12 -1.71 -9.86 -4.43
N LEU A 13 -2.65 -10.80 -4.62
CA LEU A 13 -4.08 -10.52 -4.64
C LEU A 13 -4.74 -11.15 -3.42
N VAL A 14 -5.44 -10.35 -2.62
CA VAL A 14 -6.19 -10.80 -1.44
C VAL A 14 -7.68 -10.82 -1.78
N LEU A 15 -8.27 -12.01 -1.82
CA LEU A 15 -9.68 -12.23 -2.15
C LEU A 15 -10.52 -12.52 -0.91
N GLY A 16 -11.81 -12.15 -0.97
CA GLY A 16 -12.77 -12.43 0.10
C GLY A 16 -14.06 -11.65 -0.08
N ARG A 17 -15.12 -12.06 0.62
CA ARG A 17 -16.46 -11.45 0.55
C ARG A 17 -16.45 -9.98 1.00
N ALA A 18 -17.49 -9.23 0.64
CA ALA A 18 -17.71 -7.88 1.19
C ALA A 18 -17.80 -7.96 2.73
N GLY A 19 -17.28 -6.95 3.44
CA GLY A 19 -17.29 -6.93 4.90
C GLY A 19 -16.26 -7.83 5.61
N ILE A 20 -15.58 -8.76 4.93
CA ILE A 20 -14.64 -9.72 5.56
C ILE A 20 -13.38 -9.06 6.17
N GLY A 21 -13.16 -7.76 5.95
CA GLY A 21 -12.03 -7.04 6.53
C GLY A 21 -10.79 -6.89 5.64
N LYS A 22 -10.89 -7.05 4.30
CA LYS A 22 -9.74 -6.87 3.38
C LYS A 22 -8.98 -5.56 3.59
N SER A 23 -9.69 -4.43 3.70
CA SER A 23 -9.06 -3.12 3.94
C SER A 23 -8.41 -3.01 5.32
N THR A 24 -9.02 -3.67 6.32
CA THR A 24 -8.47 -3.74 7.69
C THR A 24 -7.20 -4.59 7.72
N PHE A 25 -7.18 -5.71 6.99
CA PHE A 25 -5.98 -6.54 6.83
C PHE A 25 -4.80 -5.76 6.28
N CYS A 26 -4.98 -4.99 5.19
CA CYS A 26 -3.89 -4.17 4.64
C CYS A 26 -3.35 -3.14 5.65
N ARG A 27 -4.22 -2.49 6.43
CA ARG A 27 -3.79 -1.55 7.49
C ARG A 27 -3.07 -2.25 8.63
N TYR A 28 -3.56 -3.40 9.06
CA TYR A 28 -2.95 -4.18 10.13
C TYR A 28 -1.54 -4.63 9.75
N VAL A 29 -1.38 -5.11 8.52
CA VAL A 29 -0.08 -5.51 7.99
C VAL A 29 0.88 -4.32 7.89
N ALA A 30 0.41 -3.15 7.44
CA ALA A 30 1.24 -1.93 7.46
C ALA A 30 1.64 -1.51 8.88
N TYR A 31 0.73 -1.61 9.84
CA TYR A 31 1.02 -1.38 11.26
C TYR A 31 2.10 -2.34 11.78
N ARG A 32 1.96 -3.64 11.49
CA ARG A 32 2.92 -4.69 11.88
C ARG A 32 4.30 -4.48 11.25
N TRP A 33 4.36 -3.94 10.03
CA TRP A 33 5.63 -3.55 9.41
C TRP A 33 6.22 -2.33 10.13
N ALA A 34 5.41 -1.31 10.44
CA ALA A 34 5.86 -0.11 11.12
C ALA A 34 6.37 -0.38 12.55
N THR A 35 5.87 -1.42 13.22
CA THR A 35 6.38 -1.89 14.52
C THR A 35 7.61 -2.79 14.41
N GLY A 36 8.11 -3.05 13.19
CA GLY A 36 9.29 -3.87 12.93
C GLY A 36 9.06 -5.38 13.04
N GLU A 37 7.80 -5.83 13.13
CA GLU A 37 7.48 -7.25 13.35
C GLU A 37 7.52 -8.07 12.06
N ILE A 38 7.27 -7.45 10.91
CA ILE A 38 7.25 -8.14 9.62
C ILE A 38 7.96 -7.34 8.53
N TRP A 39 8.37 -8.06 7.50
CA TRP A 39 8.95 -7.53 6.26
C TRP A 39 10.08 -6.50 6.43
N PRO A 40 11.15 -6.83 7.19
CA PRO A 40 12.29 -5.94 7.36
C PRO A 40 13.02 -5.63 6.05
N GLN A 41 12.75 -6.37 4.97
CA GLN A 41 13.33 -6.13 3.65
C GLN A 41 12.73 -4.93 2.89
N TYR A 42 11.65 -4.31 3.37
CA TYR A 42 11.05 -3.14 2.73
C TYR A 42 11.37 -1.87 3.52
N ASP A 43 12.02 -0.91 2.87
CA ASP A 43 12.35 0.39 3.45
C ASP A 43 11.11 1.29 3.64
N LEU A 44 10.06 1.07 2.86
CA LEU A 44 8.84 1.87 2.86
C LEU A 44 7.62 1.01 2.51
N VAL A 45 6.53 1.17 3.28
CA VAL A 45 5.21 0.63 2.97
C VAL A 45 4.20 1.77 2.84
N VAL A 46 3.49 1.81 1.72
CA VAL A 46 2.47 2.83 1.42
C VAL A 46 1.09 2.15 1.33
N VAL A 47 0.12 2.65 2.09
CA VAL A 47 -1.27 2.16 2.06
C VAL A 47 -2.13 3.15 1.30
N ILE A 48 -2.48 2.82 0.06
CA ILE A 48 -3.28 3.69 -0.82
C ILE A 48 -4.77 3.30 -0.74
N PRO A 49 -5.65 4.13 -0.14
CA PRO A 49 -7.07 3.85 -0.08
C PRO A 49 -7.72 4.16 -1.44
N LEU A 50 -8.02 3.14 -2.24
CA LEU A 50 -8.58 3.32 -3.59
C LEU A 50 -9.87 4.15 -3.66
N ARG A 51 -10.66 4.19 -2.57
CA ARG A 51 -11.86 5.03 -2.48
C ARG A 51 -11.57 6.54 -2.57
N SER A 52 -10.35 6.94 -2.21
CA SER A 52 -9.91 8.34 -2.18
C SER A 52 -9.28 8.77 -3.51
N LEU A 53 -8.93 7.82 -4.39
CA LEU A 53 -8.34 8.10 -5.69
C LEU A 53 -9.40 8.59 -6.70
N THR A 54 -10.00 9.74 -6.40
CA THR A 54 -10.98 10.42 -7.24
C THR A 54 -10.34 11.63 -7.92
N LYS A 55 -10.93 12.09 -9.03
CA LYS A 55 -10.48 13.30 -9.74
C LYS A 55 -10.63 14.56 -8.89
N ASP A 56 -11.55 14.53 -7.92
CA ASP A 56 -11.80 15.66 -7.02
C ASP A 56 -10.67 15.79 -5.97
N HIS A 57 -10.14 14.66 -5.50
CA HIS A 57 -9.01 14.64 -4.56
C HIS A 57 -7.65 14.74 -5.26
N TYR A 58 -7.56 14.24 -6.50
CA TYR A 58 -6.33 14.21 -7.29
C TYR A 58 -6.60 14.79 -8.69
N PRO A 59 -6.71 16.13 -8.81
CA PRO A 59 -6.91 16.80 -10.10
C PRO A 59 -5.80 16.48 -11.11
N CYS A 60 -6.22 16.36 -12.37
CA CYS A 60 -5.32 16.11 -13.49
C CYS A 60 -4.29 17.24 -13.65
N GLY A 61 -3.07 16.90 -14.07
CA GLY A 61 -1.99 17.87 -14.30
C GLY A 61 -1.08 18.12 -13.09
N THR A 62 -1.41 17.53 -11.94
CA THR A 62 -0.56 17.58 -10.74
C THR A 62 0.26 16.30 -10.61
N THR A 63 1.54 16.43 -10.24
CA THR A 63 2.40 15.30 -9.90
C THR A 63 2.31 15.03 -8.41
N TYR A 64 1.99 13.79 -8.02
CA TYR A 64 1.86 13.36 -6.64
C TYR A 64 2.96 12.35 -6.31
N ALA A 65 3.61 12.51 -5.16
CA ALA A 65 4.47 11.49 -4.59
C ALA A 65 3.61 10.36 -3.98
N PRO A 66 4.16 9.15 -3.78
CA PRO A 66 3.41 8.06 -3.17
C PRO A 66 2.86 8.37 -1.77
N ILE A 67 3.48 9.31 -1.04
CA ILE A 67 3.01 9.75 0.28
C ILE A 67 1.77 10.66 0.21
N ASP A 68 1.49 11.22 -0.97
CA ASP A 68 0.33 12.10 -1.19
C ASP A 68 -0.94 11.30 -1.54
N LEU A 69 -0.80 10.00 -1.85
CA LEU A 69 -1.86 9.10 -2.34
C LEU A 69 -2.64 8.35 -1.23
#